data_AF-A0AAD5IEV7-F1
#
_entry.id   AF-A0AAD5IEV7-F1
#
_cell.length_a   1.000
_cell.length_b   1.000
_cell.length_c   1.000
_cell.angle_alpha   90.00
_cell.angle_beta   90.00
_cell.angle_gamma   90.00
#
_symmetry.space_group_name_H-M   'P 1'
#
loop_
_entity.id
_entity.type
_entity.pdbx_description
1 polymer ?
#
loop_
_entity_poly.entity_id
_entity_poly.type
_entity_poly.pdbx_seq_one_letter_code
_entity_poly.pdbx_strand_id
1 'polypeptide(L)'
;MKKKGVDEFPFCVHLVSWEKENVSSEALEAARIACNKYMAKFAGKDAFHLRVRAHPFHVLRINKMLSCAGADRLQTGMRGAFGKPQGTCTRVAIGQVLLSVHCKDSNSHHAQEALRRAKFKFPGRQKIIVSKKWGFTKFSRADYVRWKQENRIMPDGANAKLLECHARLANRQPGRAFLEASERRGRPKGLKNKTRPEIGRMLGKETLHYAHARFKERAAESYGEIVQLCPENVEALKTGAKEVEEIAFSDQRESKKENNEIPKEVFRTKHKELAKEGEKWMKDTSNSCMLVSALIATVLFAAAFTVPGGNDDKGIPIFLRTNAFTIFAISDALDLFSSLTSLLMFLAILTVRYEIEDFLKSLPKKLIIGLGSLCFHSRYDNSFWSSSNYCAQR
;
A
#
# COMPACT_ATOMS: atom_id res chain seq x y z
N MET A 1 -21.97 -0.35 0.16
CA MET A 1 -22.97 0.56 0.78
C MET A 1 -22.91 2.00 0.23
N LYS A 2 -22.79 2.20 -1.10
CA LYS A 2 -22.92 3.53 -1.76
C LYS A 2 -24.03 3.55 -2.82
N LYS A 3 -24.84 2.49 -2.88
CA LYS A 3 -25.82 2.23 -3.95
C LYS A 3 -27.22 2.77 -3.64
N LYS A 4 -27.41 3.44 -2.49
CA LYS A 4 -28.72 4.00 -2.14
C LYS A 4 -29.05 5.17 -3.06
N GLY A 5 -30.31 5.24 -3.48
CA GLY A 5 -30.81 6.30 -4.35
C GLY A 5 -30.81 7.66 -3.65
N VAL A 6 -30.78 8.73 -4.44
CA VAL A 6 -30.79 10.12 -3.97
C VAL A 6 -31.99 10.47 -3.08
N ASP A 7 -33.11 9.78 -3.25
CA ASP A 7 -34.35 10.03 -2.51
C ASP A 7 -34.35 9.47 -1.08
N GLU A 8 -33.47 8.51 -0.78
CA GLU A 8 -33.51 7.78 0.49
C GLU A 8 -32.98 8.61 1.67
N PHE A 9 -32.06 9.55 1.40
CA PHE A 9 -31.39 10.36 2.42
C PHE A 9 -31.54 11.86 2.13
N PRO A 10 -32.65 12.47 2.61
CA PRO A 10 -32.91 13.90 2.43
C PRO A 10 -32.02 14.79 3.30
N PHE A 11 -31.68 14.35 4.51
CA PHE A 11 -30.98 15.15 5.49
C PHE A 11 -29.48 15.16 5.24
N CYS A 12 -28.83 16.31 5.40
CA CYS A 12 -27.40 16.46 5.17
C CYS A 12 -26.75 17.40 6.17
N VAL A 13 -25.63 16.97 6.75
CA VAL A 13 -24.81 17.78 7.67
C VAL A 13 -23.38 17.83 7.17
N HIS A 14 -22.77 19.00 7.27
CA HIS A 14 -21.42 19.29 6.85
C HIS A 14 -20.55 19.66 8.04
N LEU A 15 -19.32 19.14 8.05
CA LEU A 15 -18.24 19.66 8.89
C LEU A 15 -17.36 20.56 8.04
N VAL A 16 -17.23 21.82 8.45
CA VAL A 16 -16.57 22.88 7.71
C VAL A 16 -15.37 23.38 8.51
N SER A 17 -14.22 23.57 7.86
CA SER A 17 -13.09 24.23 8.51
C SER A 17 -13.32 25.74 8.55
N TRP A 18 -13.05 26.35 9.69
CA TRP A 18 -13.13 27.80 9.90
C TRP A 18 -11.75 28.46 9.86
N GLU A 19 -10.72 27.70 9.52
CA GLU A 19 -9.33 28.15 9.47
C GLU A 19 -8.68 27.73 8.15
N LYS A 20 -7.61 28.43 7.78
CA LYS A 20 -6.81 28.09 6.60
C LYS A 20 -5.62 27.26 7.07
N GLU A 21 -5.66 25.96 6.83
CA GLU A 21 -4.71 25.01 7.39
C GLU A 21 -4.42 23.84 6.44
N ASN A 22 -3.37 23.09 6.75
CA ASN A 22 -3.05 21.84 6.07
C ASN A 22 -3.50 20.67 6.95
N VAL A 23 -4.51 19.93 6.50
CA VAL A 23 -5.04 18.78 7.22
C VAL A 23 -4.37 17.51 6.70
N SER A 24 -3.75 16.73 7.59
CA SER A 24 -3.05 15.51 7.20
C SER A 24 -4.02 14.40 6.74
N SER A 25 -3.52 13.47 5.93
CA SER A 25 -4.31 12.31 5.49
C SER A 25 -4.70 11.39 6.66
N GLU A 26 -3.85 11.30 7.68
CA GLU A 26 -4.09 10.54 8.90
C GLU A 26 -5.23 11.15 9.72
N ALA A 27 -5.27 12.47 9.86
CA ALA A 27 -6.37 13.18 10.53
C ALA A 27 -7.71 12.97 9.81
N LEU A 28 -7.71 13.02 8.47
CA LEU A 28 -8.91 12.75 7.66
C LEU A 28 -9.42 11.32 7.86
N GLU A 29 -8.53 10.33 7.92
CA GLU A 29 -8.93 8.94 8.13
C GLU A 29 -9.40 8.68 9.56
N ALA A 30 -8.73 9.25 10.56
CA ALA A 30 -9.16 9.18 11.96
C ALA A 30 -10.56 9.79 12.16
N ALA A 31 -10.81 10.96 11.53
CA ALA A 31 -12.12 11.61 11.55
C ALA A 31 -13.19 10.77 10.86
N ARG A 32 -12.87 10.16 9.70
CA ARG A 32 -13.77 9.27 8.97
C ARG A 32 -14.14 8.05 9.81
N ILE A 33 -13.17 7.39 10.46
CA ILE A 33 -13.40 6.24 11.32
C ILE A 33 -14.26 6.62 12.53
N ALA A 34 -13.96 7.75 13.18
CA ALA A 34 -14.74 8.24 14.34
C ALA A 34 -16.22 8.46 13.99
N CYS A 35 -16.49 9.16 12.87
CA CYS A 35 -17.85 9.33 12.36
C CYS A 35 -18.52 8.00 12.05
N ASN A 36 -17.85 7.14 11.30
CA ASN A 36 -18.42 5.87 10.83
C ASN A 36 -18.74 4.93 12.00
N LYS A 37 -17.86 4.85 13.00
CA LYS A 37 -18.07 4.00 14.19
C LYS A 37 -19.26 4.46 15.02
N TYR A 38 -19.43 5.77 15.20
CA TYR A 38 -20.59 6.31 15.91
C TYR A 38 -21.89 6.06 15.13
N MET A 39 -21.92 6.44 13.85
CA MET A 39 -23.13 6.29 13.03
C MET A 39 -23.54 4.82 12.86
N ALA A 40 -22.59 3.90 12.67
CA ALA A 40 -22.88 2.47 12.56
C ALA A 40 -23.47 1.88 13.84
N LYS A 41 -23.11 2.42 15.02
CA LYS A 41 -23.63 1.96 16.32
C LYS A 41 -25.05 2.46 16.60
N PHE A 42 -25.32 3.74 16.33
CA PHE A 42 -26.59 4.37 16.73
C PHE A 42 -27.64 4.43 15.60
N ALA A 43 -27.23 4.72 14.37
CA ALA A 43 -28.15 4.80 13.23
C ALA A 43 -28.27 3.47 12.46
N GLY A 44 -27.26 2.59 12.59
CA GLY A 44 -27.13 1.38 11.78
C GLY A 44 -26.34 1.64 10.49
N LYS A 45 -25.69 0.60 9.98
CA LYS A 45 -24.76 0.72 8.85
C LYS A 45 -25.45 1.26 7.58
N ASP A 46 -26.65 0.81 7.27
CA ASP A 46 -27.38 1.17 6.03
C ASP A 46 -28.17 2.48 6.11
N ALA A 47 -28.17 3.17 7.25
CA ALA A 47 -29.02 4.34 7.46
C ALA A 47 -28.36 5.69 7.12
N PHE A 48 -27.10 5.66 6.66
CA PHE A 48 -26.35 6.87 6.32
C PHE A 48 -25.35 6.60 5.20
N HIS A 49 -24.87 7.67 4.57
CA HIS A 49 -23.60 7.62 3.84
C HIS A 49 -22.71 8.83 4.12
N LEU A 50 -21.46 8.51 4.44
CA LEU A 50 -20.42 9.45 4.79
C LEU A 50 -19.54 9.67 3.57
N ARG A 51 -19.30 10.93 3.23
CA ARG A 51 -18.37 11.33 2.17
C ARG A 51 -17.33 12.29 2.73
N VAL A 52 -16.06 11.91 2.60
CA VAL A 52 -14.95 12.85 2.75
C VAL A 52 -14.89 13.70 1.47
N ARG A 53 -14.94 15.02 1.63
CA ARG A 53 -14.93 16.00 0.53
C ARG A 53 -13.52 16.55 0.27
N ALA A 54 -12.71 16.62 1.32
CA ALA A 54 -11.30 16.96 1.27
C ALA A 54 -10.46 15.76 0.76
N HIS A 55 -9.54 16.00 -0.17
CA HIS A 55 -8.65 14.97 -0.72
C HIS A 55 -7.18 15.39 -0.58
N PRO A 56 -6.30 14.51 -0.03
CA PRO A 56 -4.93 14.87 0.29
C PRO A 56 -4.03 14.73 -0.94
N PHE A 57 -3.98 15.77 -1.77
CA PHE A 57 -3.11 15.81 -2.96
C PHE A 57 -1.76 16.48 -2.72
N HIS A 58 -1.62 17.25 -1.64
CA HIS A 58 -0.38 17.96 -1.37
C HIS A 58 0.62 17.05 -0.63
N VAL A 59 1.81 16.85 -1.19
CA VAL A 59 2.83 15.97 -0.61
C VAL A 59 3.74 16.79 0.33
N LEU A 60 3.79 16.37 1.60
CA LEU A 60 4.70 16.90 2.60
C LEU A 60 6.08 16.28 2.46
N ARG A 61 7.11 17.10 2.68
CA ARG A 61 8.51 16.69 2.61
C ARG A 61 9.17 16.84 3.97
N ILE A 62 10.10 15.94 4.26
CA ILE A 62 10.89 15.95 5.49
C ILE A 62 12.37 15.88 5.15
N ASN A 63 13.15 16.81 5.71
CA ASN A 63 14.60 16.66 5.81
C ASN A 63 14.87 15.95 7.14
N LYS A 64 15.12 14.63 7.10
CA LYS A 64 15.23 13.81 8.31
C LYS A 64 16.54 14.12 9.03
N MET A 65 16.45 14.62 10.27
CA MET A 65 17.58 14.73 11.18
C MET A 65 17.77 13.41 11.93
N LEU A 66 19.02 12.93 12.04
CA LEU A 66 19.36 11.76 12.83
C LEU A 66 19.41 12.15 14.30
N SER A 67 18.61 11.49 15.13
CA SER A 67 18.61 11.68 16.58
C SER A 67 19.42 10.57 17.24
N CYS A 68 20.72 10.51 16.95
CA CYS A 68 21.68 9.58 17.56
C CYS A 68 22.91 10.34 18.06
N ALA A 69 23.63 9.81 19.06
CA ALA A 69 24.90 10.39 19.51
C ALA A 69 25.92 10.38 18.35
N GLY A 70 26.63 11.49 18.14
CA GLY A 70 27.56 11.64 17.00
C GLY A 70 26.88 11.78 15.63
N ALA A 71 25.59 12.13 15.59
CA ALA A 71 24.85 12.36 14.33
C ALA A 71 25.44 13.49 13.47
N ASP A 72 26.17 14.43 14.06
CA ASP A 72 26.86 15.52 13.35
C ASP A 72 27.89 14.99 12.34
N ARG A 73 28.55 13.86 12.65
CA ARG A 73 29.54 13.21 11.78
C ARG A 73 28.91 12.46 10.61
N LEU A 74 27.67 12.01 10.78
CA LEU A 74 26.96 11.15 9.82
C LEU A 74 25.95 11.92 8.97
N GLN A 75 25.57 13.14 9.39
CA GLN A 75 24.56 13.93 8.72
C GLN A 75 25.14 15.22 8.14
N THR A 76 24.73 15.57 6.92
CA THR A 76 25.10 16.81 6.24
C THR A 76 24.42 18.08 6.79
N GLY A 77 23.67 17.96 7.89
CA GLY A 77 22.86 19.03 8.47
C GLY A 77 21.90 19.64 7.44
N MET A 78 22.10 20.93 7.13
CA MET A 78 21.27 21.69 6.19
C MET A 78 21.83 21.75 4.75
N ARG A 79 22.98 21.12 4.49
CA ARG A 79 23.51 21.03 3.11
C ARG A 79 22.61 20.09 2.30
N GLY A 80 22.01 20.61 1.23
CA GLY A 80 21.05 19.86 0.41
C GLY A 80 19.69 19.63 1.09
N ALA A 81 19.19 20.60 1.87
CA ALA A 81 18.01 20.49 2.75
C ALA A 81 16.65 20.19 2.06
N PHE A 82 16.61 19.88 0.77
CA PHE A 82 15.36 19.54 0.11
C PHE A 82 14.87 18.16 0.55
N GLY A 83 13.80 18.16 1.34
CA GLY A 83 13.28 16.96 1.97
C GLY A 83 12.74 15.91 1.00
N LYS A 84 12.77 14.66 1.43
CA LYS A 84 12.12 13.53 0.75
C LYS A 84 10.61 13.53 1.07
N PRO A 85 9.75 13.08 0.14
CA PRO A 85 8.32 12.98 0.41
C PRO A 85 8.05 11.95 1.53
N GLN A 86 7.22 12.29 2.51
CA GLN A 86 6.93 11.44 3.68
C GLN A 86 5.43 11.23 3.92
N GLY A 87 4.59 12.19 3.55
CA GLY A 87 3.15 12.10 3.80
C GLY A 87 2.35 13.00 2.86
N THR A 88 1.03 12.88 2.91
CA THR A 88 0.12 13.73 2.13
C THR A 88 -0.82 14.50 3.04
N CYS A 89 -1.20 15.70 2.61
CA CYS A 89 -2.15 16.55 3.30
C CYS A 89 -3.09 17.22 2.29
N THR A 90 -4.22 17.67 2.81
CA THR A 90 -5.17 18.51 2.08
C THR A 90 -4.97 19.95 2.51
N ARG A 91 -4.85 20.85 1.52
CA ARG A 91 -4.87 22.29 1.77
C ARG A 91 -6.33 22.72 1.87
N VAL A 92 -6.71 23.30 3.00
CA VAL A 92 -8.10 23.65 3.29
C VAL A 92 -8.24 25.17 3.40
N ALA A 93 -9.25 25.72 2.75
CA ALA A 93 -9.63 27.13 2.87
C ALA A 93 -10.73 27.32 3.92
N ILE A 94 -10.86 28.55 4.43
CA ILE A 94 -11.93 28.94 5.35
C ILE A 94 -13.29 28.73 4.66
N GLY A 95 -14.20 28.02 5.32
CA GLY A 95 -15.52 27.71 4.78
C GLY A 95 -15.55 26.46 3.89
N GLN A 96 -14.42 25.78 3.67
CA GLN A 96 -14.38 24.55 2.89
C GLN A 96 -14.92 23.36 3.71
N VAL A 97 -15.79 22.57 3.07
CA VAL A 97 -16.37 21.35 3.66
C VAL A 97 -15.35 20.22 3.68
N LEU A 98 -15.12 19.63 4.85
CA LEU A 98 -14.23 18.48 5.07
C LEU A 98 -14.98 17.16 4.93
N LEU A 99 -16.05 16.99 5.71
CA LEU A 99 -16.87 15.79 5.77
C LEU A 99 -18.33 16.15 5.55
N SER A 100 -19.05 15.27 4.85
CA SER A 100 -20.50 15.37 4.68
C SER A 100 -21.13 14.04 5.05
N VAL A 101 -22.17 14.07 5.88
CA VAL A 101 -23.00 12.91 6.20
C VAL A 101 -24.40 13.20 5.68
N HIS A 102 -24.95 12.26 4.89
CA HIS A 102 -26.38 12.26 4.60
C HIS A 102 -27.08 11.08 5.29
N CYS A 103 -28.29 11.30 5.77
CA CYS A 103 -29.09 10.30 6.46
C CYS A 103 -30.59 10.63 6.35
N LYS A 104 -31.43 9.81 6.97
CA LYS A 104 -32.85 10.13 7.18
C LYS A 104 -32.99 11.19 8.29
N ASP A 105 -34.06 11.99 8.24
CA ASP A 105 -34.30 13.05 9.23
C ASP A 105 -34.37 12.53 10.68
N SER A 106 -34.84 11.30 10.87
CA SER A 106 -34.88 10.61 12.18
C SER A 106 -33.50 10.53 12.83
N ASN A 107 -32.43 10.41 12.05
CA ASN A 107 -31.05 10.26 12.52
C ASN A 107 -30.25 11.57 12.51
N SER A 108 -30.95 12.71 12.47
CA SER A 108 -30.33 14.04 12.39
C SER A 108 -29.44 14.37 13.59
N HIS A 109 -29.92 14.10 14.81
CA HIS A 109 -29.17 14.32 16.05
C HIS A 109 -27.89 13.47 16.09
N HIS A 110 -27.99 12.20 15.72
CA HIS A 110 -26.82 11.31 15.67
C HIS A 110 -25.77 11.75 14.64
N ALA A 111 -26.20 12.29 13.49
CA ALA A 111 -25.27 12.80 12.49
C ALA A 111 -24.50 14.04 12.99
N GLN A 112 -25.16 14.94 13.73
CA GLN A 112 -24.50 16.11 14.33
C GLN A 112 -23.48 15.68 15.39
N GLU A 113 -23.86 14.74 16.27
CA GLU A 113 -22.97 14.21 17.31
C GLU A 113 -21.77 13.44 16.71
N ALA A 114 -21.98 12.68 15.63
CA ALA A 114 -20.89 12.02 14.90
C ALA A 114 -19.86 13.04 14.38
N LEU A 115 -20.34 14.13 13.76
CA LEU A 115 -19.46 15.19 13.25
C LEU A 115 -18.79 15.98 14.39
N ARG A 116 -19.43 16.11 15.56
CA ARG A 116 -18.79 16.67 16.75
C ARG A 116 -17.62 15.80 17.22
N ARG A 117 -17.75 14.48 17.17
CA ARG A 117 -16.64 13.55 17.49
C ARG A 117 -15.51 13.61 16.47
N ALA A 118 -15.84 13.74 15.18
CA ALA A 118 -14.83 13.91 14.13
C ALA A 118 -14.14 15.28 14.18
N LYS A 119 -14.83 16.34 14.62
CA LYS A 119 -14.24 17.67 14.83
C LYS A 119 -12.98 17.59 15.70
N PHE A 120 -12.98 16.81 16.78
CA PHE A 120 -11.82 16.65 17.67
C PHE A 120 -10.62 15.93 17.03
N LYS A 121 -10.75 15.40 15.81
CA LYS A 121 -9.63 14.79 15.06
C LYS A 121 -8.96 15.77 14.11
N PHE A 122 -9.54 16.95 13.92
CA PHE A 122 -8.96 18.00 13.10
C PHE A 122 -8.25 19.05 13.98
N PRO A 123 -7.14 19.62 13.50
CA PRO A 123 -6.54 20.81 14.11
C PRO A 123 -7.46 22.03 13.90
N GLY A 124 -7.36 23.06 14.73
CA GLY A 124 -8.09 24.31 14.52
C GLY A 124 -9.58 24.28 14.84
N ARG A 125 -10.31 25.32 14.42
CA ARG A 125 -11.75 25.47 14.66
C ARG A 125 -12.60 24.95 13.49
N GLN A 126 -13.44 23.96 13.75
CA GLN A 126 -14.48 23.51 12.80
C GLN A 126 -15.87 23.90 13.25
N LYS A 127 -16.75 24.11 12.26
CA LYS A 127 -18.16 24.39 12.44
C LYS A 127 -19.01 23.29 11.80
N ILE A 128 -20.03 22.84 12.53
CA ILE A 128 -21.01 21.87 12.02
C ILE A 128 -22.18 22.68 11.46
N ILE A 129 -22.57 22.39 10.22
CA ILE A 129 -23.61 23.13 9.51
C ILE A 129 -24.63 22.13 8.97
N VAL A 130 -25.91 22.32 9.31
CA VAL A 130 -27.01 21.58 8.69
C VAL A 130 -27.33 22.22 7.35
N SER A 131 -27.31 21.41 6.29
CA SER A 131 -27.57 21.89 4.94
C SER A 131 -29.07 22.02 4.69
N LYS A 132 -29.47 23.08 3.99
CA LYS A 132 -30.85 23.24 3.46
C LYS A 132 -31.08 22.45 2.16
N LYS A 133 -30.04 21.77 1.65
CA LYS A 133 -30.07 21.02 0.40
C LYS A 133 -30.56 19.60 0.61
N TRP A 134 -31.10 19.00 -0.45
CA TRP A 134 -31.49 17.60 -0.45
C TRP A 134 -30.27 16.69 -0.56
N GLY A 135 -29.85 16.07 0.55
CA GLY A 135 -28.70 15.16 0.59
C GLY A 135 -27.42 15.79 0.03
N PHE A 136 -26.79 15.14 -0.96
CA PHE A 136 -25.59 15.65 -1.65
C PHE A 136 -25.89 16.42 -2.94
N THR A 137 -27.16 16.65 -3.25
CA THR A 137 -27.55 17.40 -4.43
C THR A 137 -27.25 18.89 -4.27
N LYS A 138 -27.33 19.62 -5.38
CA LYS A 138 -27.16 21.07 -5.39
C LYS A 138 -28.44 21.81 -4.99
N PHE A 139 -29.58 21.12 -5.01
CA PHE A 139 -30.92 21.69 -4.94
C PHE A 139 -31.36 21.87 -3.49
N SER A 140 -32.15 22.92 -3.23
CA SER A 140 -32.79 23.11 -1.92
C SER A 140 -33.82 22.00 -1.68
N ARG A 141 -34.12 21.72 -0.41
CA ARG A 141 -35.12 20.70 -0.06
C ARG A 141 -36.51 21.02 -0.64
N ALA A 142 -36.92 22.28 -0.60
CA ALA A 142 -38.21 22.73 -1.14
C ALA A 142 -38.27 22.62 -2.66
N ASP A 143 -37.22 23.08 -3.36
CA ASP A 143 -37.14 22.98 -4.82
C ASP A 143 -37.11 21.54 -5.30
N TYR A 144 -36.39 20.68 -4.57
CA TYR A 144 -36.31 19.26 -4.89
C TYR A 144 -37.69 18.59 -4.85
N VAL A 145 -38.49 18.86 -3.81
CA VAL A 145 -39.85 18.29 -3.72
C VAL A 145 -40.74 18.82 -4.83
N ARG A 146 -40.70 20.14 -5.11
CA ARG A 146 -41.48 20.76 -6.20
C ARG A 146 -41.12 20.16 -7.57
N TRP A 147 -39.85 20.12 -7.94
CA TRP A 147 -39.44 19.57 -9.24
C TRP A 147 -39.61 18.05 -9.34
N LYS A 148 -39.67 17.36 -8.21
CA LYS A 148 -40.02 15.93 -8.18
C LYS A 148 -41.51 15.74 -8.47
N GLN A 149 -42.39 16.58 -7.93
CA GLN A 149 -43.82 16.58 -8.27
C GLN A 149 -44.06 16.94 -9.75
N GLU A 150 -43.25 17.86 -10.30
CA GLU A 150 -43.27 18.21 -11.73
C GLU A 150 -42.65 17.14 -12.65
N ASN A 151 -42.16 16.01 -12.11
CA ASN A 151 -41.43 14.95 -12.84
C ASN A 151 -40.20 15.46 -13.62
N ARG A 152 -39.57 16.54 -13.12
CA ARG A 152 -38.38 17.15 -13.74
C ARG A 152 -37.07 16.66 -13.15
N ILE A 153 -37.09 15.94 -12.04
CA ILE A 153 -35.89 15.39 -11.42
C ILE A 153 -35.71 13.94 -11.87
N MET A 154 -34.54 13.65 -12.44
CA MET A 154 -34.14 12.30 -12.72
C MET A 154 -33.06 11.84 -11.72
N PRO A 155 -33.23 10.69 -11.04
CA PRO A 155 -32.22 10.13 -10.16
C PRO A 155 -31.01 9.63 -10.97
N ASP A 156 -29.80 9.95 -10.49
CA ASP A 156 -28.50 9.56 -11.07
C ASP A 156 -27.63 8.93 -9.98
N GLY A 157 -28.13 7.82 -9.42
CA GLY A 157 -27.56 7.15 -8.26
C GLY A 157 -27.69 8.00 -6.99
N ALA A 158 -26.56 8.46 -6.42
CA ALA A 158 -26.53 9.28 -5.21
C ALA A 158 -26.78 10.77 -5.47
N ASN A 159 -26.75 11.21 -6.74
CA ASN A 159 -27.07 12.56 -7.14
C ASN A 159 -28.38 12.58 -7.96
N ALA A 160 -28.85 13.76 -8.30
CA ALA A 160 -30.00 13.96 -9.16
C ALA A 160 -29.66 14.94 -10.29
N LYS A 161 -30.22 14.69 -11.47
CA LYS A 161 -30.15 15.57 -12.64
C LYS A 161 -31.48 16.32 -12.77
N LEU A 162 -31.39 17.62 -12.98
CA LEU A 162 -32.56 18.44 -13.32
C LEU A 162 -32.76 18.40 -14.85
N LEU A 163 -34.00 18.13 -15.25
CA LEU A 163 -34.45 18.27 -16.62
C LEU A 163 -34.76 19.74 -16.88
N GLU A 164 -33.74 20.43 -17.36
CA GLU A 164 -33.84 21.80 -17.84
C GLU A 164 -34.34 21.85 -19.29
N CYS A 165 -34.91 23.00 -19.66
CA CYS A 165 -35.28 23.34 -21.03
C CYS A 165 -34.05 23.69 -21.90
N HIS A 166 -32.84 23.28 -21.51
CA HIS A 166 -31.60 23.55 -22.24
C HIS A 166 -30.99 22.24 -22.74
N ALA A 167 -31.24 21.91 -24.01
CA ALA A 167 -30.69 20.76 -24.74
C ALA A 167 -30.96 20.93 -26.25
N ARG A 168 -30.36 20.09 -27.09
CA ARG A 168 -30.65 20.07 -28.54
C ARG A 168 -32.15 19.80 -28.75
N LEU A 169 -32.82 20.72 -29.45
CA LEU A 169 -34.26 20.66 -29.73
C LEU A 169 -34.65 19.38 -30.50
N ALA A 170 -33.76 18.86 -31.35
CA ALA A 170 -33.96 17.64 -32.14
C ALA A 170 -34.28 16.38 -31.31
N ASN A 171 -33.89 16.35 -30.03
CA ASN A 171 -34.15 15.21 -29.16
C ASN A 171 -35.52 15.30 -28.46
N ARG A 172 -36.25 16.44 -28.56
CA ARG A 172 -37.51 16.60 -27.83
C ARG A 172 -38.66 15.95 -28.59
N GLN A 173 -39.35 15.02 -27.93
CA GLN A 173 -40.62 14.51 -28.42
C GLN A 173 -41.71 15.60 -28.27
N PRO A 174 -42.58 15.81 -29.29
CA PRO A 174 -43.73 16.70 -29.17
C PRO A 174 -44.66 16.23 -28.03
N GLY A 175 -45.16 17.16 -27.20
CA GLY A 175 -46.07 16.85 -26.08
C GLY A 175 -45.39 16.48 -24.75
N ARG A 176 -44.06 16.29 -24.71
CA ARG A 176 -43.30 16.20 -23.45
C ARG A 176 -42.33 17.38 -23.34
N ALA A 177 -42.56 18.29 -22.39
CA ALA A 177 -41.71 19.46 -22.18
C ALA A 177 -40.28 19.10 -21.74
N PHE A 178 -40.06 17.90 -21.18
CA PHE A 178 -38.81 17.47 -20.56
C PHE A 178 -38.31 16.14 -21.16
N LEU A 179 -37.02 16.09 -21.51
CA LEU A 179 -36.34 14.94 -22.11
C LEU A 179 -36.10 13.80 -21.09
N GLU A 180 -36.34 12.55 -21.46
CA GLU A 180 -35.82 11.40 -20.69
C GLU A 180 -34.28 11.30 -20.87
N ALA A 181 -33.53 10.95 -19.82
CA ALA A 181 -32.06 11.05 -19.90
C ALA A 181 -31.37 9.90 -20.65
N SER A 182 -32.11 8.94 -21.21
CA SER A 182 -31.56 7.95 -22.14
C SER A 182 -30.90 8.61 -23.36
N GLU A 183 -31.29 9.83 -23.70
CA GLU A 183 -30.81 10.55 -24.88
C GLU A 183 -29.70 11.59 -24.59
N ARG A 184 -29.31 11.78 -23.32
CA ARG A 184 -28.22 12.70 -22.97
C ARG A 184 -26.86 11.99 -23.11
N ARG A 185 -26.41 11.78 -24.35
CA ARG A 185 -24.96 11.60 -24.61
C ARG A 185 -24.26 12.88 -24.16
N GLY A 186 -23.43 12.79 -23.13
CA GLY A 186 -22.67 13.93 -22.62
C GLY A 186 -21.87 14.62 -23.73
N ARG A 187 -21.71 15.95 -23.61
CA ARG A 187 -20.80 16.74 -24.43
C ARG A 187 -19.40 16.10 -24.38
N PRO A 188 -18.78 15.68 -25.50
CA PRO A 188 -17.35 15.40 -25.49
C PRO A 188 -16.65 16.69 -25.08
N LYS A 189 -15.83 16.64 -24.01
CA LYS A 189 -14.99 17.75 -23.59
C LYS A 189 -14.15 18.19 -24.79
N GLY A 190 -14.03 19.51 -24.98
CA GLY A 190 -13.69 20.16 -26.24
C GLY A 190 -12.55 19.51 -27.03
N LEU A 191 -12.79 19.31 -28.33
CA LEU A 191 -11.73 19.20 -29.31
C LEU A 191 -11.06 20.56 -29.41
N LYS A 192 -9.90 20.73 -28.77
CA LYS A 192 -8.88 21.58 -29.35
C LYS A 192 -7.96 20.65 -30.13
N ASN A 193 -7.89 20.90 -31.43
CA ASN A 193 -7.02 20.26 -32.43
C ASN A 193 -7.32 18.77 -32.69
N LYS A 194 -8.29 18.49 -33.56
CA LYS A 194 -8.21 17.24 -34.36
C LYS A 194 -7.49 17.56 -35.66
N THR A 195 -6.36 16.90 -35.85
CA THR A 195 -5.66 16.69 -37.11
C THR A 195 -6.62 16.19 -38.20
N ARG A 196 -6.21 16.35 -39.48
CA ARG A 196 -7.02 16.01 -40.67
C ARG A 196 -7.71 14.64 -40.53
N PRO A 197 -8.92 14.44 -41.10
CA PRO A 197 -9.68 13.19 -40.99
C PRO A 197 -8.93 11.94 -41.47
N GLU A 198 -7.96 12.13 -42.36
CA GLU A 198 -7.03 11.10 -42.84
C GLU A 198 -6.06 10.63 -41.75
N ILE A 199 -5.52 11.56 -40.95
CA ILE A 199 -4.68 11.28 -39.79
C ILE A 199 -5.48 10.54 -38.72
N GLY A 200 -6.75 10.89 -38.54
CA GLY A 200 -7.66 10.15 -37.63
C GLY A 200 -7.97 8.73 -38.10
N ARG A 201 -8.01 8.47 -39.42
CA ARG A 201 -8.18 7.12 -39.98
C ARG A 201 -6.88 6.31 -39.89
N MET A 202 -5.72 6.95 -40.04
CA MET A 202 -4.41 6.32 -39.83
C MET A 202 -4.19 5.97 -38.36
N LEU A 203 -4.42 6.91 -37.44
CA LEU A 203 -4.42 6.66 -35.99
C LEU A 203 -5.45 5.60 -35.57
N GLY A 204 -6.61 5.56 -36.22
CA GLY A 204 -7.64 4.54 -36.02
C GLY A 204 -7.19 3.13 -36.43
N LYS A 205 -6.52 3.02 -37.58
CA LYS A 205 -5.88 1.78 -38.05
C LYS A 205 -4.72 1.39 -37.13
N GLU A 206 -3.92 2.34 -36.67
CA GLU A 206 -2.86 2.13 -35.69
C GLU A 206 -3.41 1.62 -34.34
N THR A 207 -4.54 2.15 -33.86
CA THR A 207 -5.21 1.61 -32.65
C THR A 207 -5.80 0.20 -32.85
N LEU A 208 -6.19 -0.17 -34.07
CA LEU A 208 -6.61 -1.54 -34.40
C LEU A 208 -5.40 -2.50 -34.44
N HIS A 209 -4.24 -2.01 -34.89
CA HIS A 209 -2.97 -2.75 -34.80
C HIS A 209 -2.40 -2.82 -33.38
N TYR A 210 -2.68 -1.81 -32.54
CA TYR A 210 -2.39 -1.81 -31.10
C TYR A 210 -3.10 -2.97 -30.38
N ALA A 211 -4.33 -3.29 -30.80
CA ALA A 211 -5.07 -4.43 -30.28
C ALA A 211 -4.56 -5.80 -30.79
N HIS A 212 -3.80 -5.83 -31.88
CA HIS A 212 -3.34 -7.07 -32.56
C HIS A 212 -1.83 -7.36 -32.42
N ALA A 213 -1.10 -6.60 -31.59
CA ALA A 213 0.32 -6.82 -31.27
C ALA A 213 1.29 -6.95 -32.48
N ARG A 214 0.93 -6.39 -33.66
CA ARG A 214 1.82 -6.27 -34.84
C ARG A 214 2.31 -4.84 -35.03
N PHE A 215 2.88 -4.25 -33.97
CA PHE A 215 3.21 -2.82 -33.92
C PHE A 215 4.57 -2.47 -34.53
N LYS A 216 5.52 -3.42 -34.58
CA LYS A 216 6.93 -3.14 -34.91
C LYS A 216 7.20 -2.83 -36.37
N GLU A 217 6.65 -3.60 -37.31
CA GLU A 217 6.86 -3.37 -38.75
C GLU A 217 6.25 -2.02 -39.17
N ARG A 218 5.08 -1.70 -38.62
CA ARG A 218 4.30 -0.54 -39.04
C ARG A 218 4.74 0.79 -38.41
N ALA A 219 5.29 0.76 -37.20
CA ALA A 219 5.90 1.94 -36.57
C ALA A 219 7.22 2.36 -37.25
N ALA A 220 7.98 1.39 -37.78
CA ALA A 220 9.16 1.67 -38.58
C ALA A 220 8.79 2.22 -39.97
N GLU A 221 7.74 1.68 -40.60
CA GLU A 221 7.18 2.20 -41.85
C GLU A 221 6.62 3.63 -41.69
N SER A 222 5.86 3.90 -40.62
CA SER A 222 5.28 5.23 -40.38
C SER A 222 6.34 6.28 -40.06
N TYR A 223 7.40 5.91 -39.32
CA TYR A 223 8.55 6.80 -39.13
C TYR A 223 9.29 7.07 -40.46
N GLY A 224 9.42 6.05 -41.32
CA GLY A 224 9.97 6.19 -42.68
C GLY A 224 9.15 7.13 -43.56
N GLU A 225 7.82 7.03 -43.53
CA GLU A 225 6.91 7.95 -44.25
C GLU A 225 6.97 9.38 -43.69
N ILE A 226 7.09 9.56 -42.37
CA ILE A 226 7.24 10.89 -41.74
C ILE A 226 8.55 11.57 -42.16
N VAL A 227 9.65 10.81 -42.26
CA VAL A 227 10.96 11.30 -42.73
C VAL A 227 10.89 11.73 -44.20
N GLN A 228 10.12 11.03 -45.04
CA GLN A 228 9.95 11.37 -46.46
C GLN A 228 9.03 12.58 -46.69
N LEU A 229 7.98 12.74 -45.88
CA LEU A 229 6.99 13.82 -46.06
C LEU A 229 7.46 15.18 -45.53
N CYS A 230 8.31 15.23 -44.50
CA CYS A 230 8.74 16.48 -43.84
C CYS A 230 10.21 16.41 -43.37
N PRO A 231 11.22 16.49 -44.27
CA PRO A 231 12.63 16.38 -43.88
C PRO A 231 13.15 17.56 -43.05
N GLU A 232 12.50 18.74 -43.13
CA GLU A 232 12.97 19.97 -42.46
C GLU A 232 12.44 20.14 -41.02
N ASN A 233 11.45 19.35 -40.60
CA ASN A 233 10.81 19.50 -39.28
C ASN A 233 11.45 18.61 -38.21
N VAL A 234 12.51 19.12 -37.59
CA VAL A 234 13.32 18.43 -36.58
C VAL A 234 12.53 18.02 -35.32
N GLU A 235 11.47 18.77 -34.94
CA GLU A 235 10.67 18.46 -33.76
C GLU A 235 9.75 17.24 -33.96
N ALA A 236 9.19 17.09 -35.17
CA ALA A 236 8.39 15.92 -35.52
C ALA A 236 9.23 14.64 -35.52
N LEU A 237 10.45 14.72 -36.07
CA LEU A 237 11.41 13.61 -36.10
C LEU A 237 11.87 13.19 -34.69
N LYS A 238 12.19 14.16 -33.83
CA LYS A 238 12.56 13.88 -32.42
C LYS A 238 11.42 13.24 -31.63
N THR A 239 10.18 13.60 -31.93
CA THR A 239 9.00 13.05 -31.27
C THR A 239 8.75 11.62 -31.72
N GLY A 240 8.84 11.34 -33.03
CA GLY A 240 8.73 9.98 -33.56
C GLY A 240 9.84 9.04 -33.07
N ALA A 241 11.09 9.51 -32.96
CA ALA A 241 12.21 8.69 -32.47
C ALA A 241 12.02 8.28 -31.00
N LYS A 242 11.50 9.19 -30.16
CA LYS A 242 11.18 8.91 -28.75
C LYS A 242 10.06 7.90 -28.59
N GLU A 243 9.02 7.98 -29.44
CA GLU A 243 7.91 7.02 -29.40
C GLU A 243 8.40 5.61 -29.76
N VAL A 244 9.29 5.48 -30.75
CA VAL A 244 9.89 4.18 -31.13
C VAL A 244 10.76 3.60 -29.99
N GLU A 245 11.55 4.43 -29.29
CA GLU A 245 12.32 4.01 -28.11
C GLU A 245 11.44 3.60 -26.91
N GLU A 246 10.35 4.33 -26.63
CA GLU A 246 9.42 3.97 -25.55
C GLU A 246 8.71 2.63 -25.81
N ILE A 247 8.37 2.35 -27.08
CA ILE A 247 7.74 1.09 -27.49
C ILE A 247 8.70 -0.10 -27.32
N ALA A 248 9.99 0.07 -27.64
CA ALA A 248 11.01 -0.97 -27.44
C ALA A 248 11.18 -1.34 -25.95
N PHE A 249 11.00 -0.37 -25.04
CA PHE A 249 11.11 -0.58 -23.59
C PHE A 249 9.86 -1.21 -22.96
N SER A 250 8.66 -1.03 -23.54
CA SER A 250 7.41 -1.63 -23.03
C SER A 250 7.30 -3.14 -23.30
N ASP A 251 7.95 -3.63 -24.36
CA ASP A 251 7.86 -5.02 -24.83
C ASP A 251 8.40 -6.04 -23.81
N GLN A 252 9.39 -5.65 -22.99
CA GLN A 252 9.87 -6.51 -21.89
C GLN A 252 8.85 -6.71 -20.76
N ARG A 253 7.82 -5.85 -20.64
CA ARG A 253 6.78 -5.96 -19.60
C ARG A 253 5.54 -6.72 -20.05
N GLU A 254 5.25 -6.78 -21.34
CA GLU A 254 4.00 -7.33 -21.87
C GLU A 254 4.03 -8.84 -22.13
N SER A 255 5.21 -9.45 -22.25
CA SER A 255 5.39 -10.90 -22.50
C SER A 255 4.86 -11.84 -21.39
N LYS A 256 4.18 -11.33 -20.35
CA LYS A 256 3.62 -12.11 -19.22
C LYS A 256 2.12 -11.90 -18.97
N LYS A 257 1.32 -11.44 -19.94
CA LYS A 257 -0.13 -11.29 -19.76
C LYS A 257 -0.91 -12.16 -20.75
N GLU A 258 -1.08 -13.43 -20.38
CA GLU A 258 -2.10 -14.28 -20.99
C GLU A 258 -3.22 -14.49 -19.94
N ASN A 259 -4.47 -14.21 -20.32
CA ASN A 259 -5.71 -14.38 -19.55
C ASN A 259 -6.06 -13.37 -18.43
N ASN A 260 -5.82 -12.08 -18.63
CA ASN A 260 -6.41 -10.97 -17.85
C ASN A 260 -6.22 -10.99 -16.31
N GLU A 261 -5.44 -11.92 -15.78
CA GLU A 261 -4.99 -11.98 -14.40
C GLU A 261 -3.47 -11.97 -14.38
N ILE A 262 -2.88 -11.23 -13.43
CA ILE A 262 -1.44 -11.21 -13.25
C ILE A 262 -1.03 -12.65 -12.86
N PRO A 263 -0.09 -13.32 -13.56
CA PRO A 263 0.31 -14.69 -13.21
C PRO A 263 0.71 -14.85 -11.74
N LYS A 264 1.25 -13.77 -11.15
CA LYS A 264 1.60 -13.66 -9.73
C LYS A 264 0.39 -13.74 -8.79
N GLU A 265 -0.76 -13.19 -9.16
CA GLU A 265 -1.99 -13.26 -8.36
C GLU A 265 -2.65 -14.63 -8.46
N VAL A 266 -2.68 -15.23 -9.66
CA VAL A 266 -3.16 -16.62 -9.88
C VAL A 266 -2.34 -17.63 -9.10
N PHE A 267 -1.02 -17.44 -9.06
CA PHE A 267 -0.13 -18.27 -8.24
C PHE A 267 -0.42 -18.09 -6.75
N ARG A 268 -0.67 -16.85 -6.30
CA ARG A 268 -0.94 -16.52 -4.89
C ARG A 268 -2.24 -17.15 -4.39
N THR A 269 -3.26 -17.23 -5.24
CA THR A 269 -4.56 -17.84 -4.88
C THR A 269 -4.47 -19.36 -4.84
N LYS A 270 -3.81 -19.98 -5.82
CA LYS A 270 -3.65 -21.45 -5.88
C LYS A 270 -2.79 -22.01 -4.75
N HIS A 271 -1.73 -21.32 -4.32
CA HIS A 271 -0.78 -21.82 -3.32
C HIS A 271 -1.03 -21.32 -1.88
N LYS A 272 -2.20 -20.74 -1.61
CA LYS A 272 -2.53 -20.18 -0.29
C LYS A 272 -2.58 -21.22 0.82
N GLU A 273 -3.06 -22.42 0.53
CA GLU A 273 -3.16 -23.51 1.51
C GLU A 273 -1.78 -24.11 1.83
N LEU A 274 -0.99 -24.39 0.79
CA LEU A 274 0.40 -24.84 0.94
C LEU A 274 1.28 -23.84 1.71
N ALA A 275 1.05 -22.54 1.54
CA ALA A 275 1.78 -21.52 2.30
C ALA A 275 1.46 -21.57 3.81
N LYS A 276 0.21 -21.86 4.19
CA LYS A 276 -0.20 -22.01 5.60
C LYS A 276 0.39 -23.28 6.22
N GLU A 277 0.41 -24.37 5.47
CA GLU A 277 1.02 -25.63 5.91
C GLU A 277 2.53 -25.47 6.08
N GLY A 278 3.20 -24.82 5.11
CA GLY A 278 4.62 -24.48 5.19
C GLY A 278 4.96 -23.55 6.35
N GLU A 279 4.10 -22.56 6.65
CA GLU A 279 4.26 -21.70 7.83
C GLU A 279 4.22 -22.50 9.13
N LYS A 280 3.25 -23.40 9.27
CA LYS A 280 3.11 -24.25 10.46
C LYS A 280 4.34 -25.16 10.62
N TRP A 281 4.71 -25.87 9.56
CA TRP A 281 5.88 -26.76 9.55
C TRP A 281 7.18 -26.03 9.94
N MET A 282 7.37 -24.81 9.43
CA MET A 282 8.58 -24.03 9.68
C MET A 282 8.64 -23.47 11.11
N LYS A 283 7.50 -23.11 11.70
CA LYS A 283 7.43 -22.72 13.13
C LYS A 283 7.72 -23.91 14.04
N ASP A 284 7.12 -25.07 13.78
CA ASP A 284 7.31 -26.28 14.59
C ASP A 284 8.76 -26.77 14.53
N THR A 285 9.38 -26.73 13.35
CA THR A 285 10.80 -27.07 13.15
C THR A 285 11.71 -26.07 13.87
N SER A 286 11.45 -24.77 13.72
CA SER A 286 12.25 -23.71 14.34
C SER A 286 12.19 -23.76 15.87
N ASN A 287 11.02 -24.02 16.44
CA ASN A 287 10.86 -24.18 17.89
C ASN A 287 11.64 -25.39 18.41
N SER A 288 11.57 -26.52 17.71
CA SER A 288 12.29 -27.74 18.07
C SER A 288 13.82 -27.53 18.04
N CYS A 289 14.34 -26.93 16.97
CA CYS A 289 15.78 -26.64 16.85
C CYS A 289 16.27 -25.56 17.83
N MET A 290 15.43 -24.58 18.16
CA MET A 290 15.74 -23.56 19.16
C MET A 290 15.91 -24.18 20.56
N LEU A 291 15.04 -25.12 20.93
CA LEU A 291 15.18 -25.86 22.20
C LEU A 291 16.50 -26.65 22.25
N VAL A 292 16.84 -27.37 21.18
CA VAL A 292 18.11 -28.11 21.08
C VAL A 292 19.31 -27.17 21.19
N SER A 293 19.30 -26.04 20.48
CA SER A 293 20.37 -25.04 20.53
C SER A 293 20.52 -24.43 21.93
N ALA A 294 19.40 -24.13 22.60
CA ALA A 294 19.41 -23.61 23.96
C ALA A 294 19.99 -24.63 24.96
N LEU A 295 19.62 -25.91 24.86
CA LEU A 295 20.17 -26.97 25.70
C LEU A 295 21.69 -27.10 25.51
N ILE A 296 22.17 -27.10 24.27
CA ILE A 296 23.60 -27.11 23.96
C ILE A 296 24.32 -25.91 24.58
N ALA A 297 23.78 -24.70 24.38
CA ALA A 297 24.37 -23.49 24.94
C ALA A 297 24.46 -23.57 26.48
N THR A 298 23.45 -24.14 27.15
CA THR A 298 23.49 -24.32 28.61
C THR A 298 24.54 -25.34 29.07
N VAL A 299 24.75 -26.42 28.32
CA VAL A 299 25.77 -27.44 28.66
C VAL A 299 27.18 -26.89 28.46
N LEU A 300 27.45 -26.23 27.34
CA LEU A 300 28.76 -25.60 27.06
C LEU A 300 29.05 -24.48 28.05
N PHE A 301 28.06 -23.65 28.38
CA PHE A 301 28.22 -22.60 29.39
C PHE A 301 28.58 -23.18 30.76
N ALA A 302 28.01 -24.32 31.14
CA ALA A 302 28.40 -25.02 32.37
C ALA A 302 29.84 -25.56 32.27
N ALA A 303 30.20 -26.18 31.14
CA ALA A 303 31.54 -26.73 30.88
C ALA A 303 32.65 -25.66 30.95
N ALA A 304 32.35 -24.42 30.55
CA ALA A 304 33.27 -23.29 30.66
C ALA A 304 33.68 -22.97 32.11
N PHE A 305 32.81 -23.23 33.09
CA PHE A 305 33.10 -23.01 34.52
C PHE A 305 33.52 -24.29 35.25
N THR A 306 33.09 -25.46 34.77
CA THR A 306 33.47 -26.77 35.32
C THR A 306 34.52 -27.42 34.45
N VAL A 307 35.71 -26.82 34.40
CA VAL A 307 36.82 -27.31 33.59
C VAL A 307 37.27 -28.70 34.05
N PRO A 308 37.50 -29.66 33.14
CA PRO A 308 38.09 -30.95 33.49
C PRO A 308 39.46 -30.77 34.14
N GLY A 309 39.62 -31.27 35.36
CA GLY A 309 40.83 -31.12 36.19
C GLY A 309 40.68 -30.24 37.41
N GLY A 310 39.61 -29.44 37.49
CA GLY A 310 39.37 -28.55 38.63
C GLY A 310 40.28 -27.32 38.67
N ASN A 311 40.09 -26.53 39.72
CA ASN A 311 40.85 -25.30 39.97
C ASN A 311 41.68 -25.47 41.25
N ASP A 312 42.88 -24.89 41.28
CA ASP A 312 43.67 -24.77 42.51
C ASP A 312 42.95 -23.88 43.54
N ASP A 313 43.41 -23.88 44.81
CA ASP A 313 42.93 -23.00 45.89
C ASP A 313 42.97 -21.50 45.57
N LYS A 314 43.67 -21.12 44.48
CA LYS A 314 43.77 -19.75 43.94
C LYS A 314 42.83 -19.47 42.76
N GLY A 315 41.99 -20.43 42.36
CA GLY A 315 41.03 -20.30 41.26
C GLY A 315 41.63 -20.43 39.84
N ILE A 316 42.87 -20.91 39.72
CA ILE A 316 43.56 -21.09 38.45
C ILE A 316 43.35 -22.54 37.95
N PRO A 317 42.94 -22.75 36.69
CA PRO A 317 42.83 -24.09 36.11
C PRO A 317 44.17 -24.82 36.12
N ILE A 318 44.22 -26.03 36.67
CA ILE A 318 45.46 -26.81 36.86
C ILE A 318 46.15 -27.15 35.53
N PHE A 319 45.37 -27.28 34.46
CA PHE A 319 45.85 -27.63 33.12
C PHE A 319 46.17 -26.42 32.21
N LEU A 320 46.25 -25.19 32.73
CA LEU A 320 46.39 -23.98 31.92
C LEU A 320 47.61 -23.96 30.97
N ARG A 321 48.65 -24.74 31.29
CA ARG A 321 49.92 -24.81 30.55
C ARG A 321 49.96 -25.90 29.46
N THR A 322 48.96 -26.77 29.36
CA THR A 322 48.96 -27.84 28.37
C THR A 322 48.26 -27.41 27.08
N ASN A 323 48.76 -27.89 25.94
CA ASN A 323 48.15 -27.63 24.62
C ASN A 323 46.72 -28.21 24.52
N ALA A 324 46.37 -29.20 25.33
CA ALA A 324 45.03 -29.78 25.37
C ALA A 324 43.99 -28.81 25.95
N PHE A 325 44.34 -28.05 26.99
CA PHE A 325 43.44 -27.09 27.62
C PHE A 325 43.17 -25.86 26.72
N THR A 326 44.18 -25.37 26.00
CA THR A 326 43.99 -24.27 25.04
C THR A 326 43.11 -24.68 23.86
N ILE A 327 43.25 -25.92 23.35
CA ILE A 327 42.37 -26.44 22.29
C ILE A 327 40.93 -26.61 22.82
N PHE A 328 40.75 -27.13 24.04
CA PHE A 328 39.44 -27.24 24.70
C PHE A 328 38.75 -25.89 24.85
N ALA A 329 39.45 -24.88 25.40
CA ALA A 329 38.88 -23.55 25.61
C ALA A 329 38.52 -22.83 24.30
N ILE A 330 39.31 -23.02 23.25
CA ILE A 330 39.01 -22.45 21.91
C ILE A 330 37.79 -23.16 21.29
N SER A 331 37.69 -24.49 21.40
CA SER A 331 36.52 -25.22 20.90
C SER A 331 35.25 -24.80 21.62
N ASP A 332 35.25 -24.80 22.95
CA ASP A 332 34.10 -24.44 23.77
C ASP A 332 33.61 -23.00 23.48
N ALA A 333 34.54 -22.05 23.29
CA ALA A 333 34.20 -20.70 22.89
C ALA A 333 33.57 -20.64 21.48
N LEU A 334 34.15 -21.34 20.49
CA LEU A 334 33.62 -21.39 19.12
C LEU A 334 32.24 -22.05 19.07
N ASP A 335 32.02 -23.10 19.85
CA ASP A 335 30.76 -23.81 19.96
C ASP A 335 29.68 -22.94 20.62
N LEU A 336 30.03 -22.18 21.67
CA LEU A 336 29.13 -21.19 22.28
C LEU A 336 28.72 -20.08 21.31
N PHE A 337 29.67 -19.52 20.56
CA PHE A 337 29.35 -18.50 19.55
C PHE A 337 28.50 -19.06 18.42
N SER A 338 28.82 -20.24 17.92
CA SER A 338 28.04 -20.92 16.87
C SER A 338 26.61 -21.22 17.35
N SER A 339 26.44 -21.75 18.57
CA SER A 339 25.13 -22.04 19.16
C SER A 339 24.28 -20.79 19.35
N LEU A 340 24.88 -19.70 19.84
CA LEU A 340 24.20 -18.41 19.98
C LEU A 340 23.74 -17.85 18.63
N THR A 341 24.57 -17.97 17.58
CA THR A 341 24.17 -17.55 16.22
C THR A 341 23.02 -18.39 15.67
N SER A 342 23.01 -19.70 15.92
CA SER A 342 21.90 -20.58 15.52
C SER A 342 20.58 -20.19 16.20
N LEU A 343 20.63 -19.91 17.51
CA LEU A 343 19.48 -19.45 18.30
C LEU A 343 18.89 -18.14 17.75
N LEU A 344 19.74 -17.15 17.46
CA LEU A 344 19.30 -15.88 16.87
C LEU A 344 18.70 -16.06 15.47
N MET A 345 19.24 -16.99 14.66
CA MET A 345 18.71 -17.27 13.33
C MET A 345 17.34 -17.97 13.39
N PHE A 346 17.13 -18.90 14.32
CA PHE A 346 15.80 -19.51 14.54
C PHE A 346 14.79 -18.51 15.12
N LEU A 347 15.22 -17.61 16.02
CA LEU A 347 14.36 -16.51 16.48
C LEU A 347 14.00 -15.54 15.35
N ALA A 348 14.94 -15.30 14.43
CA ALA A 348 14.73 -14.49 13.23
C ALA A 348 13.85 -15.17 12.17
N ILE A 349 13.54 -16.47 12.30
CA ILE A 349 12.55 -17.19 11.47
C ILE A 349 11.14 -16.95 12.05
N LEU A 350 10.98 -17.09 13.37
CA LEU A 350 9.68 -16.91 14.06
C LEU A 350 9.12 -15.47 13.96
N THR A 351 10.00 -14.48 13.76
CA THR A 351 9.63 -13.05 13.70
C THR A 351 9.31 -12.54 12.29
N VAL A 352 9.44 -13.38 11.24
CA VAL A 352 9.13 -13.01 9.84
C VAL A 352 7.62 -13.03 9.60
N ARG A 353 7.13 -12.20 8.66
CA ARG A 353 5.71 -12.06 8.34
C ARG A 353 5.13 -13.17 7.43
N TYR A 354 5.93 -14.19 7.12
CA TYR A 354 5.62 -15.36 6.29
C TYR A 354 4.85 -15.04 4.98
N GLU A 355 5.30 -14.04 4.23
CA GLU A 355 4.73 -13.75 2.92
C GLU A 355 5.27 -14.71 1.83
N ILE A 356 4.50 -14.97 0.77
CA ILE A 356 4.87 -15.89 -0.32
C ILE A 356 6.20 -15.50 -1.00
N GLU A 357 6.56 -14.22 -1.01
CA GLU A 357 7.85 -13.75 -1.54
C GLU A 357 9.03 -14.13 -0.63
N ASP A 358 8.80 -14.21 0.68
CA ASP A 358 9.82 -14.62 1.64
C ASP A 358 10.15 -16.11 1.55
N PHE A 359 9.17 -16.94 1.17
CA PHE A 359 9.36 -18.38 0.96
C PHE A 359 10.35 -18.71 -0.17
N LEU A 360 10.53 -17.81 -1.14
CA LEU A 360 11.38 -18.08 -2.30
C LEU A 360 12.87 -17.94 -2.01
N LYS A 361 13.27 -17.04 -1.10
CA LYS A 361 14.69 -16.73 -0.88
C LYS A 361 15.07 -16.47 0.56
N SER A 362 14.28 -15.70 1.33
CA SER A 362 14.70 -15.25 2.65
C SER A 362 14.54 -16.34 3.70
N LEU A 363 13.42 -17.07 3.70
CA LEU A 363 13.12 -18.15 4.64
C LEU A 363 14.06 -19.37 4.46
N PRO A 364 14.25 -19.93 3.25
CA PRO A 364 15.15 -21.08 3.07
C PRO A 364 16.60 -20.75 3.43
N LYS A 365 17.08 -19.54 3.08
CA LYS A 365 18.44 -19.12 3.44
C LYS A 365 18.65 -19.04 4.94
N LYS A 366 17.71 -18.44 5.68
CA LYS A 366 17.79 -18.37 7.15
C LYS A 366 17.76 -19.77 7.78
N LEU A 367 16.92 -20.67 7.26
CA LEU A 367 16.83 -22.05 7.73
C LEU A 367 18.12 -22.83 7.46
N ILE A 368 18.69 -22.71 6.26
CA ILE A 368 19.96 -23.37 5.90
C ILE A 368 21.11 -22.87 6.77
N ILE A 369 21.18 -21.57 7.07
CA ILE A 369 22.20 -20.99 7.96
C ILE A 369 22.01 -21.49 9.41
N GLY A 370 20.78 -21.54 9.91
CA GLY A 370 20.46 -22.04 11.25
C GLY A 370 20.78 -23.55 11.41
N LEU A 371 20.35 -24.37 10.45
CA LEU A 371 20.68 -25.80 10.44
C LEU A 371 22.17 -26.06 10.18
N GLY A 372 22.81 -25.25 9.35
CA GLY A 372 24.25 -25.33 9.09
C GLY A 372 25.05 -25.13 10.36
N SER A 373 24.82 -24.03 11.08
CA SER A 373 25.49 -23.74 12.37
C SER A 373 25.25 -24.82 13.42
N LEU A 374 24.03 -25.35 13.51
CA LEU A 374 23.68 -26.44 14.43
C LEU A 374 24.40 -27.76 14.07
N CYS A 375 24.47 -28.11 12.79
CA CYS A 375 25.16 -29.30 12.32
C CYS A 375 26.69 -29.19 12.44
N PHE A 376 27.25 -27.99 12.29
CA PHE A 376 28.68 -27.74 12.52
C PHE A 376 29.05 -28.10 13.96
N HIS A 377 28.27 -27.63 14.93
CA HIS A 377 28.46 -27.96 16.33
C HIS A 377 28.35 -29.47 16.62
N SER A 378 27.27 -30.13 16.17
CA SER A 378 27.06 -31.57 16.42
C SER A 378 28.17 -32.47 15.83
N ARG A 379 28.81 -32.04 14.73
CA ARG A 379 29.98 -32.75 14.18
C ARG A 379 31.27 -32.43 14.93
N TYR A 380 31.46 -31.19 15.36
CA TYR A 380 32.65 -30.79 16.11
C TYR A 380 32.70 -31.51 17.46
N ASP A 381 31.59 -31.53 18.19
CA ASP A 381 31.47 -32.22 19.48
C ASP A 381 31.69 -33.73 19.37
N ASN A 382 31.09 -34.40 18.38
CA ASN A 382 31.31 -35.84 18.19
C ASN A 382 32.77 -36.17 17.85
N SER A 383 33.44 -35.30 17.07
CA SER A 383 34.84 -35.48 16.69
C SER A 383 35.78 -35.23 17.88
N PHE A 384 35.47 -34.22 18.70
CA PHE A 384 36.25 -33.86 19.87
C PHE A 384 36.06 -34.87 21.02
N TRP A 385 34.82 -35.28 21.32
CA TRP A 385 34.54 -36.32 22.33
C TRP A 385 35.06 -37.70 21.90
N SER A 386 35.00 -38.04 20.61
CA SER A 386 35.65 -39.26 20.10
C SER A 386 37.17 -39.21 20.32
N SER A 387 37.81 -38.08 19.99
CA SER A 387 39.26 -37.91 20.15
C SER A 387 39.69 -37.82 21.62
N SER A 388 38.88 -37.20 22.48
CA SER A 388 39.15 -37.04 23.91
C SER A 388 38.98 -38.36 24.67
N ASN A 389 38.02 -39.21 24.30
CA ASN A 389 37.88 -40.56 24.86
C ASN A 389 39.07 -41.47 24.49
N TYR A 390 39.63 -41.32 23.28
CA TYR A 390 40.87 -42.02 22.90
C TYR A 390 42.11 -41.52 23.65
N CYS A 391 42.14 -40.25 24.07
CA CYS A 391 43.23 -39.68 24.87
C CYS A 391 43.11 -40.01 26.37
N ALA A 392 41.89 -40.21 26.89
CA ALA A 392 41.65 -40.56 28.29
C ALA A 392 41.87 -42.05 28.64
N GLN A 393 42.01 -42.92 27.63
CA GLN A 393 42.29 -44.36 27.79
C GLN A 393 43.78 -44.74 27.69
N ARG A 394 44.70 -43.76 27.67
CA ARG A 394 46.14 -44.00 27.56
C ARG A 394 46.95 -43.38 28.68
#